data_AF-A0A538Q3X1-F1
#
_entry.id   AF-A0A538Q3X1-F1
#
_cell.length_a   1.000
_cell.length_b   1.000
_cell.length_c   1.000
_cell.angle_alpha   90.00
_cell.angle_beta   90.00
_cell.angle_gamma   90.00
#
_symmetry.space_group_name_H-M   'P 1'
#
loop_
_entity.id
_entity.type
_entity.pdbx_description
1 polymer ?
#
loop_
_entity_poly.entity_id
_entity_poly.type
_entity_poly.pdbx_seq_one_letter_code
_entity_poly.pdbx_strand_id
1 'polypeptide(L)'
;MLRSALLVALVLAGSCKKDPPRGDLPPATDWKASAPSAGARPQPAPPNPHAGMPGGSPHGPTAAQTEPRALDKLPDGRLGMGPFSLAAPAAWTVKPVTSSMRAAQFVLSDKPGAEAELVVTYFGNQGAGTIESNIDRWLSQFQQPDGKPSRDVAKVEKTQFAGQDATVVSVAGRYDTGGMPGGSGPVDKADQALLAAIVGSPTGPYYFKLVGAKATVDASAAAFRSMLGSLKLR
;
A
#
# COMPACT_ATOMS: atom_id res chain seq x y z
N MET A 1 24.39 -28.53 61.54
CA MET A 1 24.62 -27.16 62.02
C MET A 1 25.22 -26.34 60.89
N LEU A 2 24.75 -25.10 60.75
CA LEU A 2 24.86 -24.12 59.65
C LEU A 2 26.11 -24.19 58.74
N ARG A 3 25.88 -24.17 57.42
CA ARG A 3 26.83 -23.69 56.41
C ARG A 3 26.42 -22.28 55.99
N SER A 4 27.24 -21.29 56.34
CA SER A 4 27.11 -19.90 55.94
C SER A 4 27.36 -19.75 54.44
N ALA A 5 26.38 -19.20 53.71
CA ALA A 5 26.54 -18.78 52.32
C ALA A 5 26.58 -17.25 52.27
N LEU A 6 27.68 -16.71 51.74
CA LEU A 6 27.95 -15.30 51.55
C LEU A 6 27.10 -14.80 50.36
N LEU A 7 26.16 -13.87 50.61
CA LEU A 7 25.43 -13.15 49.57
C LEU A 7 26.35 -12.08 48.95
N VAL A 8 26.59 -12.16 47.65
CA VAL A 8 27.05 -11.03 46.84
C VAL A 8 25.85 -10.58 46.00
N ALA A 9 25.23 -9.46 46.40
CA ALA A 9 24.18 -8.81 45.62
C ALA A 9 24.82 -7.93 44.55
N LEU A 10 24.80 -8.38 43.30
CA LEU A 10 25.16 -7.57 42.14
C LEU A 10 23.88 -6.92 41.59
N VAL A 11 23.68 -5.64 41.88
CA VAL A 11 22.60 -4.84 41.30
C VAL A 11 23.02 -4.39 39.89
N LEU A 12 22.57 -5.11 38.87
CA LEU A 12 22.62 -4.65 37.48
C LEU A 12 21.36 -3.83 37.21
N ALA A 13 21.49 -2.51 37.27
CA ALA A 13 20.50 -1.58 36.72
C ALA A 13 20.54 -1.68 35.18
N GLY A 14 19.80 -2.65 34.64
CA GLY A 14 19.50 -2.71 33.21
C GLY A 14 18.47 -1.65 32.86
N SER A 15 18.91 -0.54 32.26
CA SER A 15 18.02 0.41 31.58
C SER A 15 17.32 -0.29 30.42
N CYS A 16 16.14 -0.86 30.68
CA CYS A 16 15.23 -1.33 29.65
C CYS A 16 14.69 -0.11 28.88
N LYS A 17 15.36 0.28 27.79
CA LYS A 17 14.68 0.96 26.69
C LYS A 17 13.71 -0.06 26.07
N LYS A 18 12.45 -0.02 26.50
CA LYS A 18 11.35 -0.73 25.82
C LYS A 18 11.28 -0.17 24.40
N ASP A 19 11.58 -0.99 23.41
CA ASP A 19 11.13 -0.73 22.05
C ASP A 19 9.60 -0.56 22.07
N PRO A 20 9.03 0.44 21.39
CA PRO A 20 7.59 0.58 21.31
C PRO A 20 6.98 -0.66 20.66
N PRO A 21 5.76 -1.07 21.06
CA PRO A 21 5.11 -2.23 20.48
C PRO A 21 4.96 -2.08 18.97
N ARG A 22 5.42 -3.09 18.22
CA ARG A 22 5.19 -3.20 16.76
C ARG A 22 3.69 -3.17 16.50
N GLY A 23 3.20 -2.13 15.83
CA GLY A 23 1.77 -1.94 15.53
C GLY A 23 1.24 -0.54 15.85
N ASP A 24 1.97 0.28 16.61
CA ASP A 24 1.58 1.67 16.78
C ASP A 24 2.01 2.52 15.59
N LEU A 25 1.03 3.16 14.93
CA LEU A 25 1.31 4.29 14.04
C LEU A 25 2.12 5.34 14.84
N PRO A 26 3.18 5.93 14.26
CA PRO A 26 3.83 7.08 14.89
C PRO A 26 2.79 8.20 15.14
N PRO A 27 2.97 9.01 16.19
CA PRO A 27 2.03 10.09 16.50
C PRO A 27 1.92 11.07 15.32
N ALA A 28 0.70 11.60 15.11
CA ALA A 28 0.37 12.45 13.96
C ALA A 28 1.25 13.72 13.83
N THR A 29 1.93 14.13 14.92
CA THR A 29 2.88 15.24 14.95
C THR A 29 4.20 14.96 14.22
N ASP A 30 4.51 13.68 13.97
CA ASP A 30 5.73 13.24 13.30
C ASP A 30 5.55 13.12 11.77
N TRP A 31 4.32 13.35 11.28
CA TRP A 31 4.02 13.65 9.88
C TRP A 31 4.48 15.09 9.59
N LYS A 32 5.75 15.30 9.28
CA LYS A 32 6.17 16.49 8.53
C LYS A 32 6.59 16.05 7.15
N ALA A 33 5.74 16.34 6.16
CA ALA A 33 6.14 16.33 4.77
C ALA A 33 7.36 17.23 4.61
N SER A 34 8.48 16.68 4.13
CA SER A 34 9.60 17.51 3.70
C SER A 34 9.09 18.34 2.52
N ALA A 35 9.00 19.66 2.70
CA ALA A 35 8.70 20.58 1.62
C ALA A 35 9.78 20.44 0.53
N PRO A 36 9.41 20.44 -0.77
CA PRO A 36 10.41 20.49 -1.82
C PRO A 36 11.18 21.81 -1.74
N SER A 37 12.51 21.74 -1.77
CA SER A 37 13.39 22.91 -1.85
C SER A 37 12.97 23.81 -3.03
N ALA A 38 12.73 25.08 -2.73
CA ALA A 38 12.49 26.11 -3.73
C ALA A 38 13.75 26.29 -4.59
N GLY A 39 13.68 25.88 -5.86
CA GLY A 39 14.81 26.03 -6.77
C GLY A 39 14.60 25.48 -8.17
N ALA A 40 13.59 25.96 -8.91
CA ALA A 40 13.61 26.08 -10.37
C ALA A 40 12.32 26.73 -10.89
N ARG A 41 12.43 27.75 -11.75
CA ARG A 41 11.30 28.31 -12.51
C ARG A 41 10.77 27.26 -13.51
N PRO A 42 9.44 27.05 -13.65
CA PRO A 42 8.90 26.20 -14.69
C PRO A 42 8.97 26.89 -16.06
N GLN A 43 9.43 26.18 -17.08
CA GLN A 43 9.19 26.55 -18.48
C GLN A 43 7.77 26.15 -18.91
N PRO A 44 7.13 26.88 -19.84
CA PRO A 44 5.77 26.57 -20.28
C PRO A 44 5.73 25.31 -21.16
N ALA A 45 4.77 24.42 -20.88
CA ALA A 45 4.44 23.27 -21.69
C ALA A 45 3.65 23.67 -22.96
N PRO A 46 3.72 22.90 -24.06
CA PRO A 46 2.96 23.18 -25.29
C PRO A 46 1.43 23.00 -25.10
N PRO A 47 0.60 23.68 -25.91
CA PRO A 47 -0.84 23.72 -25.72
C PRO A 47 -1.56 22.41 -26.08
N ASN A 48 -2.56 22.08 -25.27
CA ASN A 48 -3.41 20.89 -25.35
C ASN A 48 -4.56 21.11 -26.38
N PRO A 49 -4.80 20.22 -27.37
CA PRO A 49 -5.67 20.50 -28.53
C PRO A 49 -7.18 20.39 -28.27
N HIS A 50 -7.64 20.44 -27.02
CA HIS A 50 -9.08 20.39 -26.68
C HIS A 50 -9.61 21.71 -26.08
N ALA A 51 -8.93 22.84 -26.31
CA ALA A 51 -9.38 24.15 -25.85
C ALA A 51 -10.39 24.79 -26.82
N GLY A 52 -11.68 24.61 -26.53
CA GLY A 52 -12.75 25.36 -27.20
C GLY A 52 -14.07 25.24 -26.46
N MET A 53 -14.35 26.20 -25.56
CA MET A 53 -15.61 26.96 -25.41
C MET A 53 -15.60 27.76 -24.06
N PRO A 54 -16.30 28.92 -23.96
CA PRO A 54 -15.91 30.00 -23.05
C PRO A 54 -16.73 30.12 -21.75
N GLY A 55 -16.08 30.66 -20.71
CA GLY A 55 -16.63 31.70 -19.83
C GLY A 55 -17.58 31.28 -18.69
N GLY A 56 -17.02 31.05 -17.50
CA GLY A 56 -17.73 31.10 -16.22
C GLY A 56 -16.76 31.19 -15.04
N SER A 57 -16.63 32.37 -14.42
CA SER A 57 -15.83 32.62 -13.21
C SER A 57 -16.62 32.24 -11.93
N PRO A 58 -16.05 32.35 -10.71
CA PRO A 58 -15.74 31.20 -9.86
C PRO A 58 -16.63 31.15 -8.60
N HIS A 59 -16.58 30.04 -7.85
CA HIS A 59 -17.32 29.78 -6.59
C HIS A 59 -18.68 29.08 -6.74
N GLY A 60 -18.65 27.86 -7.27
CA GLY A 60 -19.53 26.79 -6.77
C GLY A 60 -18.93 26.20 -5.48
N PRO A 61 -19.72 25.50 -4.64
CA PRO A 61 -19.18 24.81 -3.48
C PRO A 61 -18.09 23.88 -3.99
N THR A 62 -16.88 24.01 -3.44
CA THR A 62 -15.77 23.09 -3.70
C THR A 62 -16.34 21.68 -3.62
N ALA A 63 -16.46 21.00 -4.77
CA ALA A 63 -16.80 19.59 -4.80
C ALA A 63 -15.85 18.95 -3.81
N ALA A 64 -16.41 18.37 -2.74
CA ALA A 64 -15.63 17.75 -1.67
C ALA A 64 -14.58 16.88 -2.35
N GLN A 65 -13.34 17.34 -2.30
CA GLN A 65 -12.25 16.68 -2.99
C GLN A 65 -12.24 15.27 -2.45
N THR A 66 -12.43 14.30 -3.34
CA THR A 66 -12.39 12.88 -3.09
C THR A 66 -10.96 12.48 -2.72
N GLU A 67 -10.40 13.11 -1.70
CA GLU A 67 -9.09 12.79 -1.18
C GLU A 67 -9.16 11.39 -0.59
N PRO A 68 -8.20 10.51 -0.88
CA PRO A 68 -8.02 9.32 -0.08
C PRO A 68 -7.78 9.80 1.34
N ARG A 69 -8.75 9.51 2.20
CA ARG A 69 -8.51 9.61 3.63
C ARG A 69 -7.41 8.59 3.93
N ALA A 70 -6.21 9.09 4.21
CA ALA A 70 -5.13 8.30 4.77
C ALA A 70 -5.65 7.50 5.97
N LEU A 71 -4.96 6.44 6.32
CA LEU A 71 -5.39 5.57 7.42
C LEU A 71 -5.65 6.35 8.72
N ASP A 72 -6.87 6.24 9.26
CA ASP A 72 -7.26 6.79 10.56
C ASP A 72 -7.38 5.68 11.62
N LYS A 73 -6.83 5.89 12.83
CA LYS A 73 -7.07 4.95 13.94
C LYS A 73 -8.50 5.10 14.44
N LEU A 74 -9.25 4.01 14.50
CA LEU A 74 -10.61 3.97 15.04
C LEU A 74 -10.61 3.58 16.53
N PRO A 75 -11.66 3.96 17.29
CA PRO A 75 -11.75 3.66 18.72
C PRO A 75 -11.74 2.16 19.07
N ASP A 76 -12.12 1.31 18.13
CA ASP A 76 -12.13 -0.15 18.27
C ASP A 76 -10.80 -0.82 17.88
N GLY A 77 -9.75 -0.02 17.65
CA GLY A 77 -8.42 -0.50 17.27
C GLY A 77 -8.28 -0.87 15.81
N ARG A 78 -9.32 -0.69 14.98
CA ARG A 78 -9.25 -0.89 13.53
C ARG A 78 -8.65 0.35 12.85
N LEU A 79 -8.30 0.19 11.58
CA LEU A 79 -7.88 1.31 10.73
C LEU A 79 -9.02 1.66 9.77
N GLY A 80 -9.45 2.92 9.79
CA GLY A 80 -10.31 3.50 8.77
C GLY A 80 -9.52 3.77 7.49
N MET A 81 -10.13 3.50 6.35
CA MET A 81 -9.58 3.70 5.02
C MET A 81 -10.73 4.07 4.08
N GLY A 82 -11.04 5.37 4.00
CA GLY A 82 -12.18 5.87 3.24
C GLY A 82 -13.52 5.28 3.73
N PRO A 83 -14.29 4.56 2.88
CA PRO A 83 -15.55 3.90 3.26
C PRO A 83 -15.34 2.57 3.97
N PHE A 84 -14.09 2.10 4.11
CA PHE A 84 -13.77 0.85 4.79
C PHE A 84 -13.20 1.10 6.19
N SER A 85 -13.35 0.10 7.04
CA SER A 85 -12.42 -0.19 8.13
C SER A 85 -11.77 -1.54 7.89
N LEU A 86 -10.54 -1.72 8.36
CA LEU A 86 -9.78 -2.97 8.24
C LEU A 86 -8.96 -3.26 9.50
N ALA A 87 -8.64 -4.54 9.72
CA ALA A 87 -7.65 -4.97 10.69
C ALA A 87 -6.31 -5.22 9.98
N ALA A 88 -5.29 -4.43 10.32
CA ALA A 88 -3.96 -4.62 9.77
C ALA A 88 -3.29 -5.86 10.39
N PRO A 89 -2.62 -6.71 9.60
CA PRO A 89 -1.81 -7.79 10.16
C PRO A 89 -0.74 -7.24 11.10
N ALA A 90 -0.65 -7.78 12.32
CA ALA A 90 0.27 -7.29 13.37
C ALA A 90 1.76 -7.32 12.96
N ALA A 91 2.11 -8.20 12.02
CA ALA A 91 3.48 -8.30 11.51
C ALA A 91 3.85 -7.18 10.52
N TRP A 92 2.89 -6.37 10.06
CA TRP A 92 3.11 -5.36 9.03
C TRP A 92 3.25 -3.97 9.64
N THR A 93 4.17 -3.19 9.10
CA THR A 93 4.43 -1.82 9.55
C THR A 93 3.69 -0.84 8.65
N VAL A 94 2.78 -0.04 9.19
CA VAL A 94 2.16 1.05 8.44
C VAL A 94 3.19 2.15 8.18
N LYS A 95 3.20 2.69 6.96
CA LYS A 95 4.04 3.84 6.58
C LYS A 95 3.17 5.05 6.19
N PRO A 96 3.67 6.28 6.39
CA PRO A 96 3.04 7.46 5.83
C PRO A 96 2.88 7.33 4.31
N VAL A 97 1.75 7.78 3.80
CA VAL A 97 1.50 7.81 2.35
C VAL A 97 2.24 8.99 1.72
N THR A 98 2.87 8.76 0.57
CA THR A 98 3.72 9.76 -0.12
C THR A 98 3.00 10.47 -1.28
N SER A 99 1.73 10.15 -1.52
CA SER A 99 0.93 10.70 -2.62
C SER A 99 -0.53 10.79 -2.22
N SER A 100 -1.22 11.83 -2.69
CA SER A 100 -2.65 12.04 -2.50
C SER A 100 -3.54 11.01 -3.22
N MET A 101 -3.00 9.98 -3.86
CA MET A 101 -3.79 8.85 -4.41
C MET A 101 -3.67 7.58 -3.56
N ARG A 102 -2.77 7.55 -2.57
CA ARG A 102 -2.55 6.40 -1.69
C ARG A 102 -3.44 6.52 -0.47
N ALA A 103 -4.33 5.54 -0.29
CA ALA A 103 -5.15 5.42 0.89
C ALA A 103 -4.38 4.75 2.05
N ALA A 104 -3.45 3.86 1.73
CA ALA A 104 -2.63 3.16 2.72
C ALA A 104 -1.31 2.65 2.14
N GLN A 105 -0.33 2.43 3.02
CA GLN A 105 0.96 1.84 2.68
C GLN A 105 1.46 1.00 3.87
N PHE A 106 1.86 -0.25 3.59
CA PHE A 106 2.35 -1.19 4.60
C PHE A 106 3.64 -1.84 4.11
N VAL A 107 4.65 -1.87 4.97
CA VAL A 107 5.89 -2.61 4.75
C VAL A 107 5.81 -3.92 5.51
N LEU A 108 5.94 -5.03 4.78
CA LEU A 108 5.93 -6.38 5.34
C LEU A 108 7.35 -6.80 5.77
N SER A 109 8.35 -6.36 5.01
CA SER A 109 9.76 -6.53 5.31
C SER A 109 10.57 -5.49 4.51
N ASP A 110 11.60 -4.96 5.14
CA ASP A 110 12.62 -4.05 4.59
C ASP A 110 14.01 -4.71 4.54
N LYS A 111 14.10 -5.99 4.94
CA LYS A 111 15.36 -6.72 4.95
C LYS A 111 15.83 -6.96 3.51
N PRO A 112 17.13 -6.73 3.22
CA PRO A 112 17.70 -7.02 1.91
C PRO A 112 17.39 -8.44 1.43
N GLY A 113 16.83 -8.57 0.24
CA GLY A 113 16.45 -9.86 -0.37
C GLY A 113 15.13 -10.45 0.10
N ALA A 114 14.44 -9.79 1.04
CA ALA A 114 13.14 -10.20 1.54
C ALA A 114 12.12 -9.04 1.51
N GLU A 115 12.39 -7.97 0.78
CA GLU A 115 11.58 -6.76 0.78
C GLU A 115 10.18 -7.03 0.22
N ALA A 116 9.15 -6.51 0.87
CA ALA A 116 7.80 -6.53 0.32
C ALA A 116 6.95 -5.39 0.89
N GLU A 117 6.14 -4.80 0.01
CA GLU A 117 5.29 -3.66 0.34
C GLU A 117 3.89 -3.83 -0.26
N LEU A 118 2.89 -3.52 0.54
CA LEU A 118 1.51 -3.33 0.11
C LEU A 118 1.21 -1.84 0.01
N VAL A 119 0.75 -1.43 -1.18
CA VAL A 119 0.21 -0.10 -1.42
C VAL A 119 -1.28 -0.23 -1.72
N VAL A 120 -2.11 0.61 -1.09
CA VAL A 120 -3.53 0.74 -1.43
C VAL A 120 -3.76 2.09 -2.09
N THR A 121 -4.25 2.09 -3.31
CA THR A 121 -4.58 3.31 -4.06
C THR A 121 -6.07 3.44 -4.31
N TYR A 122 -6.53 4.68 -4.44
CA TYR A 122 -7.91 5.02 -4.75
C TYR A 122 -7.92 6.19 -5.74
N PHE A 123 -8.72 6.07 -6.80
CA PHE A 123 -8.75 7.01 -7.92
C PHE A 123 -10.11 7.72 -8.07
N GLY A 124 -10.90 7.77 -7.00
CA GLY A 124 -12.25 8.32 -7.04
C GLY A 124 -13.31 7.36 -7.57
N ASN A 125 -14.55 7.83 -7.68
CA ASN A 125 -15.73 7.03 -8.03
C ASN A 125 -15.63 6.33 -9.40
N GLN A 126 -14.93 6.96 -10.35
CA GLN A 126 -14.75 6.41 -11.69
C GLN A 126 -13.65 5.33 -11.77
N GLY A 127 -12.83 5.19 -10.73
CA GLY A 127 -11.68 4.28 -10.73
C GLY A 127 -10.60 4.66 -11.76
N ALA A 128 -9.76 3.70 -12.11
CA ALA A 128 -8.64 3.85 -13.04
C ALA A 128 -8.82 2.99 -14.30
N GLY A 129 -9.99 3.10 -14.94
CA GLY A 129 -10.37 2.27 -16.08
C GLY A 129 -10.91 0.90 -15.66
N THR A 130 -10.91 -0.07 -16.58
CA THR A 130 -11.49 -1.40 -16.34
C THR A 130 -10.64 -2.25 -15.38
N ILE A 131 -11.27 -3.22 -14.73
CA ILE A 131 -10.58 -4.22 -13.89
C ILE A 131 -9.50 -4.95 -14.70
N GLU A 132 -9.84 -5.41 -15.91
CA GLU A 132 -8.90 -6.13 -16.79
C GLU A 132 -7.72 -5.27 -17.20
N SER A 133 -7.94 -4.01 -17.57
CA SER A 133 -6.85 -3.09 -17.94
C SER A 133 -5.87 -2.83 -16.78
N ASN A 134 -6.36 -2.85 -15.53
CA ASN A 134 -5.50 -2.73 -14.35
C ASN A 134 -4.70 -4.00 -14.09
N ILE A 135 -5.33 -5.18 -14.24
CA ILE A 135 -4.65 -6.47 -14.18
C ILE A 135 -3.55 -6.53 -15.24
N ASP A 136 -3.85 -6.21 -16.50
CA ASP A 136 -2.87 -6.20 -17.59
C ASP A 136 -1.67 -5.29 -17.29
N ARG A 137 -1.92 -4.09 -16.76
CA ARG A 137 -0.84 -3.16 -16.36
C ARG A 137 0.02 -3.70 -15.23
N TRP A 138 -0.54 -4.47 -14.31
CA TRP A 138 0.26 -5.09 -13.25
C TRP A 138 1.06 -6.28 -13.77
N LEU A 139 0.45 -7.11 -14.62
CA LEU A 139 1.09 -8.28 -15.20
C LEU A 139 2.19 -7.90 -16.21
N SER A 140 2.06 -6.76 -16.90
CA SER A 140 3.09 -6.26 -17.82
C SER A 140 4.39 -5.84 -17.11
N GLN A 141 4.37 -5.73 -15.79
CA GLN A 141 5.56 -5.46 -14.97
C GLN A 141 6.32 -6.75 -14.61
N PHE A 142 5.83 -7.91 -15.06
CA PHE A 142 6.44 -9.20 -14.80
C PHE A 142 6.84 -9.89 -16.10
N GLN A 143 8.03 -10.44 -16.11
CA GLN A 143 8.56 -11.31 -17.16
C GLN A 143 8.67 -12.75 -16.62
N GLN A 144 8.23 -13.72 -17.41
CA GLN A 144 8.26 -15.14 -17.04
C GLN A 144 9.58 -15.78 -17.49
N PRO A 145 10.14 -16.73 -16.70
CA PRO A 145 11.38 -17.41 -17.05
C PRO A 145 11.32 -18.19 -18.38
N ASP A 146 10.14 -18.67 -18.76
CA ASP A 146 9.90 -19.40 -20.00
C ASP A 146 9.49 -18.48 -21.17
N GLY A 147 9.55 -17.16 -20.97
CA GLY A 147 9.20 -16.16 -21.98
C GLY A 147 7.69 -16.05 -22.27
N LYS A 148 6.84 -16.82 -21.58
CA LYS A 148 5.38 -16.71 -21.78
C LYS A 148 4.85 -15.37 -21.27
N PRO A 149 3.72 -14.90 -21.83
CA PRO A 149 2.97 -13.80 -21.25
C PRO A 149 2.63 -14.08 -19.78
N SER A 150 2.89 -13.11 -18.89
CA SER A 150 2.53 -13.22 -17.47
C SER A 150 1.03 -13.45 -17.24
N ARG A 151 0.18 -13.05 -18.19
CA ARG A 151 -1.27 -13.31 -18.18
C ARG A 151 -1.62 -14.79 -18.25
N ASP A 152 -0.81 -15.60 -18.91
CA ASP A 152 -1.09 -17.03 -19.11
C ASP A 152 -0.77 -17.87 -17.87
N VAL A 153 0.04 -17.34 -16.95
CA VAL A 153 0.45 -18.00 -15.71
C VAL A 153 -0.08 -17.31 -14.45
N ALA A 154 -0.71 -16.14 -14.61
CA ALA A 154 -1.37 -15.45 -13.52
C ALA A 154 -2.61 -16.22 -13.05
N LYS A 155 -2.85 -16.19 -11.74
CA LYS A 155 -4.11 -16.66 -11.15
C LYS A 155 -5.00 -15.46 -10.94
N VAL A 156 -6.24 -15.53 -11.44
CA VAL A 156 -7.26 -14.50 -11.26
C VAL A 156 -8.48 -15.16 -10.62
N GLU A 157 -8.96 -14.59 -9.52
CA GLU A 157 -10.09 -15.08 -8.75
C GLU A 157 -11.10 -13.94 -8.57
N LYS A 158 -12.38 -14.20 -8.87
CA LYS A 158 -13.48 -13.31 -8.52
C LYS A 158 -14.09 -13.77 -7.20
N THR A 159 -14.27 -12.85 -6.27
CA THR A 159 -14.76 -13.11 -4.93
C THR A 159 -15.47 -11.86 -4.37
N GLN A 160 -15.81 -11.86 -3.10
CA GLN A 160 -16.39 -10.69 -2.43
C GLN A 160 -15.75 -10.44 -1.06
N PHE A 161 -15.58 -9.17 -0.73
CA PHE A 161 -15.15 -8.71 0.60
C PHE A 161 -16.08 -7.59 1.07
N ALA A 162 -16.51 -7.63 2.34
CA ALA A 162 -17.49 -6.67 2.87
C ALA A 162 -18.78 -6.53 2.02
N GLY A 163 -19.20 -7.62 1.34
CA GLY A 163 -20.35 -7.61 0.41
C GLY A 163 -20.10 -6.81 -0.88
N GLN A 164 -18.85 -6.47 -1.20
CA GLN A 164 -18.44 -5.80 -2.42
C GLN A 164 -17.70 -6.78 -3.34
N ASP A 165 -17.94 -6.67 -4.64
CA ASP A 165 -17.21 -7.47 -5.63
C ASP A 165 -15.72 -7.18 -5.59
N ALA A 166 -14.93 -8.25 -5.67
CA ALA A 166 -13.49 -8.18 -5.66
C ALA A 166 -12.87 -9.12 -6.70
N THR A 167 -11.78 -8.66 -7.30
CA THR A 167 -10.93 -9.49 -8.16
C THR A 167 -9.55 -9.56 -7.56
N VAL A 168 -9.09 -10.77 -7.22
CA VAL A 168 -7.75 -11.04 -6.67
C VAL A 168 -6.88 -11.61 -7.79
N VAL A 169 -5.67 -11.09 -7.93
CA VAL A 169 -4.68 -11.55 -8.91
C VAL A 169 -3.36 -11.88 -8.23
N SER A 170 -2.72 -12.96 -8.66
CA SER A 170 -1.35 -13.28 -8.25
C SER A 170 -0.51 -13.79 -9.41
N VAL A 171 0.75 -13.35 -9.46
CA VAL A 171 1.76 -13.82 -10.42
C VAL A 171 3.13 -13.74 -9.78
N ALA A 172 4.06 -14.60 -10.21
CA ALA A 172 5.47 -14.51 -9.84
C ALA A 172 6.31 -14.32 -11.11
N GLY A 173 7.53 -13.81 -10.97
CA GLY A 173 8.45 -13.63 -12.09
C GLY A 173 9.54 -12.61 -11.79
N ARG A 174 10.28 -12.23 -12.81
CA ARG A 174 11.17 -11.08 -12.76
C ARG A 174 10.32 -9.81 -12.84
N TYR A 175 10.41 -8.96 -11.83
CA TYR A 175 9.70 -7.69 -11.77
C TYR A 175 10.55 -6.60 -12.40
N ASP A 176 10.03 -6.05 -13.50
CA ASP A 176 10.65 -4.98 -14.27
C ASP A 176 9.61 -3.87 -14.49
N THR A 177 9.83 -2.72 -13.86
CA THR A 177 8.91 -1.57 -13.97
C THR A 177 9.28 -0.60 -15.08
N GLY A 178 10.37 -0.85 -15.82
CA GLY A 178 10.78 -0.03 -16.98
C GLY A 178 10.99 1.46 -16.68
N GLY A 179 11.14 1.85 -15.41
CA GLY A 179 11.20 3.26 -15.00
C GLY A 179 9.88 4.00 -15.24
N MET A 180 8.82 3.64 -14.53
CA MET A 180 7.54 4.36 -14.61
C MET A 180 7.63 5.80 -14.05
N PRO A 181 7.06 6.81 -14.73
CA PRO A 181 6.93 8.17 -14.18
C PRO A 181 6.18 8.16 -12.84
N GLY A 182 6.81 8.69 -11.78
CA GLY A 182 6.25 8.74 -10.42
C GLY A 182 6.41 7.46 -9.58
N GLY A 183 7.12 6.44 -10.10
CA GLY A 183 7.54 5.27 -9.35
C GLY A 183 8.91 5.44 -8.66
N SER A 184 9.24 4.55 -7.75
CA SER A 184 10.56 4.45 -7.11
C SER A 184 11.60 3.90 -8.10
N GLY A 185 12.01 4.71 -9.08
CA GLY A 185 13.05 4.40 -10.05
C GLY A 185 12.79 3.16 -10.92
N PRO A 186 13.70 2.83 -11.85
CA PRO A 186 13.68 1.52 -12.51
C PRO A 186 13.93 0.43 -11.47
N VAL A 187 13.00 -0.51 -11.35
CA VAL A 187 13.18 -1.72 -10.55
C VAL A 187 13.33 -2.88 -11.51
N ASP A 188 14.41 -3.65 -11.34
CA ASP A 188 14.66 -4.89 -12.04
C ASP A 188 15.13 -5.93 -11.01
N LYS A 189 14.22 -6.82 -10.62
CA LYS A 189 14.48 -7.83 -9.58
C LYS A 189 13.96 -9.19 -10.02
N ALA A 190 14.83 -10.19 -9.95
CA ALA A 190 14.44 -11.59 -10.07
C ALA A 190 13.61 -12.05 -8.84
N ASP A 191 12.93 -13.18 -9.00
CA ASP A 191 12.23 -13.90 -7.92
C ASP A 191 11.28 -13.02 -7.09
N GLN A 192 10.49 -12.19 -7.77
CA GLN A 192 9.46 -11.37 -7.16
C GLN A 192 8.08 -12.02 -7.35
N ALA A 193 7.12 -11.56 -6.55
CA ALA A 193 5.72 -11.88 -6.74
C ALA A 193 4.82 -10.66 -6.53
N LEU A 194 3.67 -10.71 -7.20
CA LEU A 194 2.54 -9.83 -7.02
C LEU A 194 1.41 -10.63 -6.37
N LEU A 195 0.80 -10.04 -5.35
CA LEU A 195 -0.52 -10.40 -4.86
C LEU A 195 -1.35 -9.12 -4.78
N ALA A 196 -2.40 -9.01 -5.58
CA ALA A 196 -3.19 -7.79 -5.65
C ALA A 196 -4.68 -8.08 -5.62
N ALA A 197 -5.45 -7.08 -5.23
CA ALA A 197 -6.90 -7.13 -5.25
C ALA A 197 -7.48 -5.79 -5.69
N ILE A 198 -8.54 -5.83 -6.48
CA ILE A 198 -9.40 -4.68 -6.75
C ILE A 198 -10.69 -4.95 -6.00
N VAL A 199 -11.02 -4.13 -5.01
CA VAL A 199 -12.23 -4.27 -4.19
C VAL A 199 -13.14 -3.09 -4.47
N GLY A 200 -14.36 -3.34 -4.95
CA GLY A 200 -15.38 -2.32 -5.17
C GLY A 200 -15.80 -1.63 -3.86
N SER A 201 -16.37 -0.44 -3.96
CA SER A 201 -17.03 0.23 -2.83
C SER A 201 -18.12 1.17 -3.36
N PRO A 202 -19.02 1.69 -2.50
CA PRO A 202 -20.01 2.69 -2.91
C PRO A 202 -19.41 3.97 -3.52
N THR A 203 -18.13 4.25 -3.24
CA THR A 203 -17.41 5.42 -3.77
C THR A 203 -16.37 5.04 -4.82
N GLY A 204 -16.43 3.84 -5.40
CA GLY A 204 -15.49 3.35 -6.40
C GLY A 204 -14.41 2.41 -5.85
N PRO A 205 -13.61 1.80 -6.73
CA PRO A 205 -12.72 0.69 -6.36
C PRO A 205 -11.45 1.12 -5.62
N TYR A 206 -11.03 0.29 -4.67
CA TYR A 206 -9.74 0.34 -3.99
C TYR A 206 -8.81 -0.73 -4.55
N TYR A 207 -7.56 -0.36 -4.81
CA TYR A 207 -6.58 -1.21 -5.48
C TYR A 207 -5.47 -1.54 -4.50
N PHE A 208 -5.48 -2.77 -4.00
CA PHE A 208 -4.49 -3.32 -3.11
C PHE A 208 -3.41 -3.99 -3.94
N LYS A 209 -2.17 -3.51 -3.87
CA LYS A 209 -1.05 -4.06 -4.63
C LYS A 209 0.10 -4.42 -3.68
N LEU A 210 0.27 -5.70 -3.39
CA LEU A 210 1.43 -6.23 -2.66
C LEU A 210 2.46 -6.75 -3.67
N VAL A 211 3.67 -6.19 -3.63
CA VAL A 211 4.81 -6.62 -4.46
C VAL A 211 6.05 -6.76 -3.58
N GLY A 212 6.86 -7.78 -3.87
CA GLY A 212 8.14 -7.98 -3.21
C GLY A 212 8.77 -9.33 -3.51
N ALA A 213 9.79 -9.68 -2.73
CA ALA A 213 10.46 -10.96 -2.77
C ALA A 213 9.42 -12.08 -2.67
N LYS A 214 9.48 -13.03 -3.60
CA LYS A 214 8.49 -14.11 -3.74
C LYS A 214 8.25 -14.85 -2.42
N ALA A 215 9.31 -15.19 -1.71
CA ALA A 215 9.21 -15.88 -0.41
C ALA A 215 8.40 -15.07 0.62
N THR A 216 8.61 -13.75 0.69
CA THR A 216 7.90 -12.87 1.63
C THR A 216 6.43 -12.73 1.24
N VAL A 217 6.13 -12.57 -0.06
CA VAL A 217 4.77 -12.44 -0.56
C VAL A 217 3.99 -13.74 -0.36
N ASP A 218 4.58 -14.88 -0.69
CA ASP A 218 3.96 -16.21 -0.50
C ASP A 218 3.64 -16.47 0.97
N ALA A 219 4.60 -16.20 1.88
CA ALA A 219 4.40 -16.34 3.32
C ALA A 219 3.30 -15.39 3.86
N SER A 220 3.05 -14.29 3.17
CA SER A 220 2.08 -13.27 3.56
C SER A 220 0.70 -13.43 2.93
N ALA A 221 0.51 -14.41 2.03
CA ALA A 221 -0.73 -14.58 1.28
C ALA A 221 -1.96 -14.78 2.19
N ALA A 222 -1.82 -15.56 3.26
CA ALA A 222 -2.89 -15.77 4.24
C ALA A 222 -3.21 -14.48 5.02
N ALA A 223 -2.19 -13.72 5.44
CA ALA A 223 -2.37 -12.45 6.13
C ALA A 223 -3.04 -11.39 5.23
N PHE A 224 -2.65 -11.34 3.95
CA PHE A 224 -3.28 -10.47 2.95
C PHE A 224 -4.76 -10.79 2.78
N ARG A 225 -5.12 -12.07 2.59
CA ARG A 225 -6.52 -12.49 2.49
C ARG A 225 -7.30 -12.23 3.78
N SER A 226 -6.70 -12.46 4.95
CA SER A 226 -7.32 -12.15 6.23
C SER A 226 -7.58 -10.65 6.39
N MET A 227 -6.67 -9.79 5.93
CA MET A 227 -6.87 -8.34 5.95
C MET A 227 -8.05 -7.94 5.06
N LEU A 228 -8.13 -8.46 3.83
CA LEU A 228 -9.27 -8.22 2.94
C LEU A 228 -10.59 -8.77 3.50
N GLY A 229 -10.56 -9.97 4.08
CA GLY A 229 -11.70 -10.58 4.78
C GLY A 229 -12.15 -9.81 6.01
N SER A 230 -11.26 -8.98 6.59
CA SER A 230 -11.60 -8.12 7.71
C SER A 230 -12.31 -6.83 7.31
N LEU A 231 -12.40 -6.50 6.01
CA LEU A 231 -13.01 -5.25 5.54
C LEU A 231 -14.46 -5.14 6.03
N LYS A 232 -14.82 -3.95 6.50
CA LYS A 232 -16.20 -3.58 6.82
C LYS A 232 -16.50 -2.22 6.24
N LEU A 233 -17.66 -2.06 5.60
CA LEU A 233 -18.16 -0.75 5.22
C LEU A 233 -18.52 0.06 6.48
N ARG A 234 -18.32 1.37 6.42
CA ARG A 234 -18.61 2.32 7.50
C ARG A 234 -19.45 3.48 7.02
#